data_AF-A0A0B4XQH0-F1
#
_entry.id   AF-A0A0B4XQH0-F1
#
_cell.length_a   1.000
_cell.length_b   1.000
_cell.length_c   1.000
_cell.angle_alpha   90.00
_cell.angle_beta   90.00
_cell.angle_gamma   90.00
#
_symmetry.space_group_name_H-M   'P 1'
#
loop_
_entity.id
_entity.type
_entity.pdbx_description
1 polymer ?
#
loop_
_entity_poly.entity_id
_entity_poly.type
_entity_poly.pdbx_seq_one_letter_code
_entity_poly.pdbx_strand_id
1 'polypeptide(L)'
;MTVPLTLPRLRTLLNLPWLMLVSGIVFIISQTALALTLVPLGEPEILFRVQLLFTTAADYQAQFNAWEAAGVLGAYEAHLILDALHPVWYATFATCVLAVLFSRRGASAAWDRLLPLPMLSGLLDVLENGMQAMFLNHPAALTDGLVFMSWLCSAGKWGLVLIYVVAALYWIPPRRR
;
A
#
# COMPACT_ATOMS: atom_id res chain seq x y z
N MET A 1 13.82 -28.93 8.80
CA MET A 1 13.55 -29.06 7.35
C MET A 1 12.65 -27.91 6.92
N THR A 2 13.18 -26.92 6.20
CA THR A 2 12.37 -25.81 5.66
C THR A 2 11.76 -26.25 4.34
N VAL A 3 10.45 -26.45 4.34
CA VAL A 3 9.69 -26.79 3.13
C VAL A 3 9.59 -25.53 2.25
N PRO A 4 9.99 -25.54 0.97
CA PRO A 4 10.02 -24.33 0.15
C PRO A 4 8.61 -23.77 -0.09
N LEU A 5 8.46 -22.45 0.04
CA LEU A 5 7.22 -21.73 -0.22
C LEU A 5 7.02 -21.62 -1.74
N THR A 6 6.11 -22.42 -2.30
CA THR A 6 5.73 -22.37 -3.72
C THR A 6 4.43 -21.58 -3.89
N LEU A 7 4.16 -21.05 -5.09
CA LEU A 7 2.92 -20.30 -5.37
C LEU A 7 1.64 -21.12 -5.08
N PRO A 8 1.53 -22.41 -5.45
CA PRO A 8 0.36 -23.22 -5.08
C PRO A 8 0.23 -23.40 -3.57
N ARG A 9 1.34 -23.52 -2.84
CA ARG A 9 1.31 -23.57 -1.36
C ARG A 9 0.84 -22.25 -0.78
N LEU A 10 1.28 -21.11 -1.31
CA LEU A 10 0.83 -19.79 -0.87
C LEU A 10 -0.69 -19.66 -1.01
N ARG A 11 -1.26 -20.14 -2.13
CA ARG A 11 -2.72 -20.18 -2.34
C ARG A 11 -3.43 -21.00 -1.27
N THR A 12 -2.95 -22.21 -0.99
CA THR A 12 -3.56 -23.09 0.02
C THR A 12 -3.44 -22.50 1.42
N LEU A 13 -2.26 -21.97 1.78
CA LEU A 13 -1.98 -21.40 3.09
C LEU A 13 -2.81 -20.15 3.38
N LEU A 14 -3.07 -19.31 2.37
CA LEU A 14 -3.78 -18.03 2.51
C LEU A 14 -5.24 -18.09 2.04
N ASN A 15 -5.74 -19.26 1.67
CA ASN A 15 -7.18 -19.51 1.48
C ASN A 15 -7.88 -19.63 2.84
N LEU A 16 -7.83 -18.55 3.63
CA LEU A 16 -8.35 -18.46 4.99
C LEU A 16 -9.46 -17.39 5.03
N PRO A 17 -10.73 -17.77 4.83
CA PRO A 17 -11.83 -16.80 4.80
C PRO A 17 -11.99 -15.98 6.07
N TRP A 18 -11.66 -16.54 7.24
CA TRP A 18 -11.69 -15.80 8.50
C TRP A 18 -10.60 -14.72 8.54
N LEU A 19 -9.39 -15.03 8.07
CA LEU A 19 -8.27 -14.08 8.05
C LEU A 19 -8.57 -12.97 7.05
N MET A 20 -9.15 -13.31 5.90
CA MET A 20 -9.68 -12.34 4.94
C MET A 20 -10.66 -11.37 5.59
N LEU A 21 -11.63 -11.87 6.37
CA LEU A 21 -12.62 -11.00 7.04
C LEU A 21 -11.96 -10.12 8.11
N VAL A 22 -11.14 -10.70 8.98
CA VAL A 22 -10.47 -9.95 10.07
C VAL A 22 -9.53 -8.89 9.51
N SER A 23 -8.64 -9.27 8.60
CA SER A 23 -7.71 -8.33 7.96
C SER A 23 -8.44 -7.26 7.14
N GLY A 24 -9.57 -7.60 6.51
CA GLY A 24 -10.42 -6.63 5.81
C GLY A 24 -11.04 -5.60 6.75
N ILE A 25 -11.55 -6.02 7.91
CA ILE A 25 -12.09 -5.10 8.93
C ILE A 25 -10.97 -4.19 9.46
N VAL A 26 -9.81 -4.75 9.82
CA VAL A 26 -8.68 -3.97 10.32
C VAL A 26 -8.17 -3.00 9.25
N PHE A 27 -8.09 -3.44 7.99
CA PHE A 27 -7.75 -2.59 6.85
C PHE A 27 -8.71 -1.40 6.72
N ILE A 28 -10.03 -1.61 6.78
CA ILE A 28 -11.02 -0.52 6.68
C ILE A 28 -10.87 0.48 7.84
N ILE A 29 -10.70 -0.01 9.07
CA ILE A 29 -10.47 0.84 10.25
C ILE A 29 -9.18 1.65 10.06
N SER A 30 -8.09 0.98 9.67
CA SER A 30 -6.79 1.61 9.45
C SER A 30 -6.82 2.64 8.32
N GLN A 31 -7.45 2.33 7.18
CA GLN A 31 -7.63 3.26 6.07
C GLN A 31 -8.45 4.50 6.46
N THR A 32 -9.48 4.30 7.29
CA THR A 32 -10.32 5.38 7.81
C THR A 32 -9.52 6.27 8.75
N ALA A 33 -8.74 5.68 9.66
CA ALA A 33 -7.85 6.43 10.55
C ALA A 33 -6.83 7.26 9.77
N LEU A 34 -6.20 6.68 8.73
CA LEU A 34 -5.30 7.40 7.83
C LEU A 34 -6.00 8.55 7.11
N ALA A 35 -7.21 8.33 6.58
CA ALA A 35 -7.95 9.41 5.92
C ALA A 35 -8.25 10.56 6.88
N LEU A 36 -8.53 10.26 8.16
CA LEU A 36 -8.81 11.28 9.17
C LEU A 36 -7.57 12.10 9.55
N THR A 37 -6.37 11.50 9.59
CA THR A 37 -5.12 12.26 9.82
C THR A 37 -4.80 13.22 8.67
N LEU A 38 -5.38 13.00 7.51
CA LEU A 38 -5.13 13.77 6.31
C LEU A 38 -6.10 14.95 6.13
N VAL A 39 -7.26 14.95 6.78
CA VAL A 39 -8.24 16.05 6.72
C VAL A 39 -7.62 17.43 7.01
N PRO A 40 -6.73 17.60 8.02
CA PRO A 40 -6.10 18.89 8.28
C PRO A 40 -5.12 19.36 7.18
N LEU A 41 -4.61 18.44 6.35
CA LEU A 41 -3.63 18.76 5.31
C LEU A 41 -4.24 19.38 4.05
N GLY A 42 -5.58 19.47 3.99
CA GLY A 42 -6.33 20.11 2.92
C GLY A 42 -6.93 19.11 1.92
N GLU A 43 -6.99 19.52 0.66
CA GLU A 43 -7.69 18.77 -0.38
C GLU A 43 -7.01 17.41 -0.69
N PRO A 44 -7.78 16.35 -1.02
CA PRO A 44 -7.24 15.04 -1.36
C PRO A 44 -6.21 15.05 -2.51
N GLU A 45 -6.26 16.07 -3.36
CA GLU A 45 -5.30 16.25 -4.46
C GLU A 45 -3.85 16.38 -3.96
N ILE A 46 -3.62 16.97 -2.78
CA ILE A 46 -2.27 17.16 -2.25
C ILE A 46 -1.58 15.81 -2.02
N LEU A 47 -2.31 14.82 -1.55
CA LEU A 47 -1.74 13.48 -1.32
C LEU A 47 -1.50 12.73 -2.60
N PHE A 48 -2.41 12.86 -3.56
CA PHE A 48 -2.17 12.33 -4.89
C PHE A 48 -0.89 12.92 -5.49
N ARG A 49 -0.65 14.22 -5.28
CA ARG A 49 0.58 14.89 -5.72
C ARG A 49 1.81 14.34 -5.00
N VAL A 50 1.78 14.24 -3.67
CA VAL A 50 2.90 13.67 -2.88
C VAL A 50 3.24 12.25 -3.35
N GLN A 51 2.22 11.41 -3.56
CA GLN A 51 2.43 10.01 -3.91
C GLN A 51 2.83 9.79 -5.37
N LEU A 52 2.29 10.56 -6.32
CA LEU A 52 2.41 10.22 -7.76
C LEU A 52 3.06 11.31 -8.61
N LEU A 53 3.17 12.55 -8.12
CA LEU A 53 3.62 13.68 -8.92
C LEU A 53 4.90 14.35 -8.39
N PHE A 54 5.19 14.26 -7.09
CA PHE A 54 6.40 14.83 -6.53
C PHE A 54 7.61 13.99 -6.93
N THR A 55 8.51 14.61 -7.69
CA THR A 55 9.70 13.95 -8.23
C THR A 55 11.00 14.68 -7.88
N THR A 56 10.90 15.82 -7.17
CA THR A 56 12.06 16.64 -6.77
C THR A 56 12.05 16.93 -5.27
N ALA A 57 13.24 17.17 -4.70
CA ALA A 57 13.42 17.63 -3.33
C ALA A 57 12.72 18.97 -3.07
N ALA A 58 12.71 19.85 -4.07
CA ALA A 58 12.06 21.16 -3.99
C ALA A 58 10.54 21.04 -3.77
N ASP A 59 9.86 20.09 -4.42
CA ASP A 59 8.43 19.86 -4.25
C ASP A 59 8.09 19.47 -2.80
N TYR A 60 8.83 18.51 -2.26
CA TYR A 60 8.68 18.06 -0.87
C TYR A 60 8.99 19.17 0.12
N GLN A 61 10.09 19.89 -0.08
CA GLN A 61 10.48 20.99 0.82
C GLN A 61 9.45 22.11 0.82
N ALA A 62 8.94 22.50 -0.35
CA ALA A 62 7.90 23.52 -0.46
C ALA A 62 6.62 23.08 0.27
N GLN A 63 6.22 21.81 0.12
CA GLN A 63 5.02 21.29 0.76
C GLN A 63 5.17 21.16 2.29
N PHE A 64 6.32 20.69 2.77
CA PHE A 64 6.61 20.60 4.20
C PHE A 64 6.62 21.99 4.85
N ASN A 65 7.28 22.97 4.23
CA ASN A 65 7.27 24.35 4.70
C ASN A 65 5.86 24.94 4.71
N ALA A 66 5.03 24.62 3.71
CA ALA A 66 3.64 25.07 3.66
C ALA A 66 2.81 24.48 4.81
N TRP A 67 2.97 23.19 5.10
CA TRP A 67 2.29 22.54 6.23
C TRP A 67 2.80 23.01 7.58
N GLU A 68 4.10 23.28 7.71
CA GLU A 68 4.69 23.84 8.92
C GLU A 68 4.15 25.26 9.18
N ALA A 69 4.16 26.12 8.17
CA ALA A 69 3.63 27.48 8.26
C ALA A 69 2.12 27.50 8.59
N ALA A 70 1.36 26.49 8.13
CA ALA A 70 -0.04 26.32 8.45
C ALA A 70 -0.29 25.63 9.82
N GLY A 71 0.75 25.16 10.51
CA GLY A 71 0.65 24.46 11.79
C GLY A 71 0.03 23.05 11.70
N VAL A 72 0.04 22.44 10.51
CA VAL A 72 -0.60 21.13 10.25
C VAL A 72 0.41 20.01 9.96
N LEU A 73 1.71 20.29 9.96
CA LEU A 73 2.76 19.28 9.70
C LEU A 73 2.65 18.06 10.62
N GLY A 74 2.31 18.25 11.90
CA GLY A 74 2.13 17.16 12.86
C GLY A 74 1.00 16.17 12.48
N ALA A 75 0.04 16.58 11.64
CA ALA A 75 -0.98 15.68 11.12
C ALA A 75 -0.39 14.70 10.09
N TYR A 76 0.58 15.16 9.29
CA TYR A 76 1.32 14.31 8.35
C TYR A 76 2.31 13.38 9.07
N GLU A 77 2.95 13.83 10.15
CA GLU A 77 3.76 12.95 11.01
C GLU A 77 2.91 11.84 11.63
N ALA A 78 1.73 12.18 12.17
CA ALA A 78 0.80 11.20 12.70
C ALA A 78 0.31 10.21 11.62
N HIS A 79 0.07 10.70 10.40
CA HIS A 79 -0.25 9.85 9.25
C HIS A 79 0.84 8.80 9.02
N LEU A 80 2.11 9.20 8.92
CA LEU A 80 3.23 8.29 8.67
C LEU A 80 3.40 7.23 9.77
N ILE A 81 3.14 7.58 11.03
CA ILE A 81 3.17 6.64 12.15
C ILE A 81 2.11 5.55 11.99
N LEU A 82 0.88 5.94 11.63
CA LEU A 82 -0.20 4.99 11.39
C LEU A 82 0.06 4.16 10.13
N ASP A 83 0.63 4.78 9.09
CA ASP A 83 0.87 4.16 7.79
C ASP A 83 2.03 3.14 7.85
N ALA A 84 2.86 3.16 8.89
CA ALA A 84 3.90 2.15 9.09
C ALA A 84 3.36 0.71 9.23
N LEU A 85 2.13 0.55 9.75
CA LEU A 85 1.50 -0.78 9.95
C LEU A 85 0.40 -1.07 8.93
N HIS A 86 -0.14 -0.06 8.26
CA HIS A 86 -1.21 -0.21 7.28
C HIS A 86 -0.89 -1.22 6.15
N PRO A 87 0.35 -1.26 5.60
CA PRO A 87 0.76 -2.22 4.59
C PRO A 87 0.55 -3.68 4.95
N VAL A 88 0.76 -4.02 6.22
CA VAL A 88 0.58 -5.39 6.71
C VAL A 88 -0.87 -5.83 6.57
N TRP A 89 -1.81 -4.93 6.88
CA TRP A 89 -3.24 -5.23 6.87
C TRP A 89 -3.78 -5.36 5.46
N TYR A 90 -3.51 -4.38 4.59
CA TYR A 90 -4.06 -4.43 3.23
C TYR A 90 -3.39 -5.55 2.41
N ALA A 91 -2.09 -5.80 2.58
CA ALA A 91 -1.40 -6.86 1.83
C ALA A 91 -1.93 -8.24 2.25
N THR A 92 -2.09 -8.47 3.56
CA THR A 92 -2.69 -9.72 4.08
C THR A 92 -4.10 -9.90 3.55
N PHE A 93 -4.92 -8.86 3.63
CA PHE A 93 -6.30 -8.88 3.15
C PHE A 93 -6.36 -9.21 1.65
N ALA A 94 -5.66 -8.45 0.81
CA ALA A 94 -5.68 -8.62 -0.63
C ALA A 94 -5.13 -9.99 -1.06
N THR A 95 -4.06 -10.51 -0.45
CA THR A 95 -3.58 -11.86 -0.77
C THR A 95 -4.61 -12.93 -0.36
N CYS A 96 -5.27 -12.79 0.79
CA CYS A 96 -6.34 -13.71 1.18
C CYS A 96 -7.54 -13.63 0.24
N VAL A 97 -7.94 -12.43 -0.20
CA VAL A 97 -9.01 -12.24 -1.19
C VAL A 97 -8.69 -13.00 -2.49
N LEU A 98 -7.49 -12.83 -3.03
CA LEU A 98 -7.06 -13.54 -4.23
C LEU A 98 -7.05 -15.06 -4.01
N ALA A 99 -6.45 -15.54 -2.93
CA ALA A 99 -6.36 -16.97 -2.63
C ALA A 99 -7.75 -17.62 -2.48
N VAL A 100 -8.68 -16.96 -1.78
CA VAL A 100 -10.07 -17.41 -1.61
C VAL A 100 -10.81 -17.40 -2.95
N LEU A 101 -10.74 -16.31 -3.71
CA LEU A 101 -11.42 -16.18 -5.00
C LEU A 101 -10.91 -17.22 -5.99
N PHE A 102 -9.59 -17.33 -6.16
CA PHE A 102 -8.99 -18.28 -7.06
C PHE A 102 -9.40 -19.70 -6.68
N SER A 103 -9.31 -20.07 -5.40
CA SER A 103 -9.67 -21.42 -4.92
C SER A 103 -11.15 -21.74 -5.14
N ARG A 104 -12.07 -20.85 -4.77
CA ARG A 104 -13.51 -21.06 -4.91
C ARG A 104 -13.98 -21.08 -6.36
N ARG A 105 -13.29 -20.36 -7.24
CA ARG A 105 -13.65 -20.24 -8.66
C ARG A 105 -12.88 -21.19 -9.58
N GLY A 106 -11.97 -21.99 -9.05
CA GLY A 106 -11.20 -22.95 -9.84
C GLY A 106 -10.21 -22.30 -10.80
N ALA A 107 -9.58 -21.19 -10.41
CA ALA A 107 -8.55 -20.55 -11.24
C ALA A 107 -7.36 -21.48 -11.48
N SER A 108 -6.84 -21.50 -12.71
CA SER A 108 -5.64 -22.28 -13.07
C SER A 108 -4.40 -21.80 -12.31
N ALA A 109 -3.37 -22.65 -12.22
CA ALA A 109 -2.13 -22.35 -11.49
C ALA A 109 -1.39 -21.11 -12.02
N ALA A 110 -1.63 -20.70 -13.27
CA ALA A 110 -1.04 -19.49 -13.84
C ALA A 110 -1.46 -18.20 -13.09
N TRP A 111 -2.62 -18.20 -12.43
CA TRP A 111 -3.09 -17.06 -11.63
C TRP A 111 -2.35 -16.92 -10.30
N ASP A 112 -1.72 -17.99 -9.80
CA ASP A 112 -1.04 -17.98 -8.50
C ASP A 112 0.18 -17.03 -8.50
N ARG A 113 0.70 -16.66 -9.67
CA ARG A 113 1.76 -15.64 -9.83
C ARG A 113 1.35 -14.26 -9.31
N LEU A 114 0.05 -14.00 -9.14
CA LEU A 114 -0.45 -12.73 -8.62
C LEU A 114 -0.50 -12.68 -7.08
N LEU A 115 -0.42 -13.84 -6.40
CA LEU A 115 -0.55 -13.92 -4.94
C LEU A 115 0.55 -13.16 -4.16
N PRO A 116 1.80 -13.07 -4.64
CA PRO A 116 2.83 -12.27 -3.96
C PRO A 116 2.68 -10.75 -4.18
N LEU A 117 1.89 -10.29 -5.15
CA LEU A 117 1.86 -8.87 -5.53
C LEU A 117 1.37 -7.94 -4.41
N PRO A 118 0.34 -8.29 -3.60
CA PRO A 118 -0.03 -7.45 -2.47
C PRO A 118 1.10 -7.31 -1.45
N MET A 119 1.84 -8.38 -1.15
CA MET A 119 2.99 -8.33 -0.25
C MET A 119 4.11 -7.44 -0.80
N LEU A 120 4.40 -7.55 -2.10
CA LEU A 120 5.37 -6.67 -2.75
C LEU A 120 4.93 -5.21 -2.73
N SER A 121 3.64 -4.93 -2.97
CA SER A 121 3.12 -3.56 -2.88
C SER A 121 3.26 -3.01 -1.45
N GLY A 122 3.02 -3.83 -0.43
CA GLY A 122 3.20 -3.41 0.97
C GLY A 122 4.65 -3.15 1.33
N LEU A 123 5.60 -3.89 0.75
CA LEU A 123 7.02 -3.59 0.89
C LEU A 123 7.38 -2.24 0.26
N LEU A 124 6.88 -1.96 -0.94
CA LEU A 124 7.12 -0.67 -1.59
C LEU A 124 6.51 0.49 -0.79
N ASP A 125 5.36 0.27 -0.17
CA ASP A 125 4.71 1.23 0.73
C ASP A 125 5.60 1.57 1.94
N VAL A 126 6.11 0.54 2.62
CA VAL A 126 7.03 0.72 3.76
C VAL A 126 8.30 1.47 3.35
N LEU A 127 8.84 1.19 2.17
CA LEU A 127 10.05 1.87 1.67
C LEU A 127 9.78 3.34 1.36
N GLU A 128 8.68 3.65 0.67
CA GLU A 128 8.24 5.03 0.41
C GLU A 128 8.04 5.80 1.72
N ASN A 129 7.19 5.30 2.60
CA ASN A 129 6.87 5.98 3.85
C ASN A 129 8.09 6.10 4.78
N GLY A 130 8.99 5.13 4.76
CA GLY A 130 10.27 5.21 5.44
C GLY A 130 11.15 6.35 4.92
N MET A 131 11.19 6.57 3.61
CA MET A 131 11.89 7.72 3.02
C MET A 131 11.21 9.05 3.37
N GLN A 132 9.87 9.13 3.29
CA GLN A 132 9.14 10.34 3.67
C GLN A 132 9.31 10.70 5.14
N ALA A 133 9.28 9.72 6.05
CA ALA A 133 9.59 9.92 7.46
C ALA A 133 11.04 10.38 7.66
N MET A 134 11.99 9.83 6.89
CA MET A 134 13.38 10.28 6.92
C MET A 134 13.53 11.73 6.41
N PHE A 135 12.80 12.14 5.37
CA PHE A 135 12.81 13.52 4.87
C PHE A 135 12.37 14.54 5.93
N LEU A 136 11.35 14.20 6.73
CA LEU A 136 10.88 15.06 7.83
C LEU A 136 11.91 15.17 8.96
N ASN A 137 12.45 14.03 9.40
CA ASN A 137 13.34 13.98 10.56
C ASN A 137 14.77 14.44 10.24
N HIS A 138 15.18 14.35 8.97
CA HIS A 138 16.51 14.69 8.50
C HIS A 138 16.45 15.50 7.19
N PRO A 139 16.08 16.79 7.23
CA PRO A 139 15.92 17.60 6.03
C PRO A 139 17.17 17.65 5.13
N ALA A 140 18.37 17.50 5.70
CA ALA A 140 19.63 17.42 4.95
C ALA A 140 19.74 16.19 4.04
N ALA A 141 18.95 15.14 4.27
CA ALA A 141 18.88 13.94 3.45
C ALA A 141 17.83 14.04 2.33
N LEU A 142 17.01 15.10 2.30
CA LEU A 142 16.07 15.35 1.22
C LEU A 142 16.83 15.72 -0.06
N THR A 143 17.00 14.73 -0.95
CA THR A 143 17.74 14.85 -2.21
C THR A 143 16.87 14.34 -3.36
N ASP A 144 17.08 14.86 -4.57
CA ASP A 144 16.30 14.44 -5.75
C ASP A 144 16.40 12.93 -6.00
N GLY A 145 17.56 12.33 -5.75
CA GLY A 145 17.74 10.88 -5.91
C GLY A 145 16.87 10.05 -4.98
N LEU A 146 16.78 10.43 -3.69
CA LEU A 146 15.92 9.73 -2.73
C LEU A 146 14.43 10.03 -2.97
N VAL A 147 14.09 11.26 -3.36
CA VAL A 147 12.71 11.59 -3.75
C VAL A 147 12.28 10.76 -4.96
N PHE A 148 13.11 10.63 -5.97
CA PHE A 148 12.81 9.79 -7.14
C PHE A 148 12.65 8.32 -6.77
N MET A 149 13.46 7.80 -5.84
CA MET A 149 13.29 6.45 -5.28
C MET A 149 11.96 6.30 -4.53
N SER A 150 11.56 7.29 -3.73
CA SER A 150 10.27 7.32 -3.04
C SER A 150 9.11 7.30 -4.03
N TRP A 151 9.20 8.13 -5.06
CA TRP A 151 8.22 8.16 -6.14
C TRP A 151 8.13 6.81 -6.87
N LEU A 152 9.26 6.17 -7.21
CA LEU A 152 9.28 4.85 -7.84
C LEU A 152 8.60 3.79 -6.96
N CYS A 153 8.82 3.84 -5.64
CA CYS A 153 8.16 2.94 -4.70
C CYS A 153 6.64 3.16 -4.68
N SER A 154 6.19 4.41 -4.58
CA SER A 154 4.76 4.73 -4.60
C SER A 154 4.09 4.38 -5.94
N ALA A 155 4.70 4.75 -7.07
CA ALA A 155 4.19 4.42 -8.40
C ALA A 155 4.14 2.88 -8.61
N GLY A 156 5.18 2.17 -8.18
CA GLY A 156 5.22 0.70 -8.21
C GLY A 156 4.14 0.08 -7.33
N LYS A 157 3.96 0.58 -6.10
CA LYS A 157 2.89 0.16 -5.18
C LYS A 157 1.52 0.26 -5.84
N TRP A 158 1.17 1.44 -6.33
CA TRP A 158 -0.14 1.68 -6.96
C TRP A 158 -0.32 0.90 -8.26
N GLY A 159 0.73 0.72 -9.05
CA GLY A 159 0.71 -0.15 -10.24
C GLY A 159 0.39 -1.61 -9.87
N LEU A 160 1.00 -2.14 -8.82
CA LEU A 160 0.71 -3.49 -8.31
C LEU A 160 -0.72 -3.58 -7.75
N VAL A 161 -1.15 -2.57 -6.99
CA VAL A 161 -2.53 -2.46 -6.47
C VAL A 161 -3.55 -2.58 -7.59
N LEU A 162 -3.38 -1.80 -8.65
CA LEU A 162 -4.27 -1.84 -9.79
C LEU A 162 -4.34 -3.25 -10.41
N ILE A 163 -3.20 -3.91 -10.61
CA ILE A 163 -3.13 -5.25 -11.20
C ILE A 163 -3.93 -6.26 -10.36
N TYR A 164 -3.70 -6.33 -9.05
CA TYR A 164 -4.37 -7.34 -8.23
C TYR A 164 -5.84 -7.00 -7.95
N VAL A 165 -6.22 -5.73 -7.89
CA VAL A 165 -7.62 -5.30 -7.75
C VAL A 165 -8.40 -5.70 -9.00
N VAL A 166 -7.86 -5.44 -10.19
CA VAL A 166 -8.49 -5.87 -11.46
C VAL A 166 -8.62 -7.39 -11.51
N ALA A 167 -7.60 -8.14 -11.06
CA ALA A 167 -7.68 -9.59 -10.96
C ALA A 167 -8.78 -10.07 -10.01
N ALA A 168 -8.92 -9.45 -8.83
CA ALA A 168 -9.99 -9.77 -7.88
C ALA A 168 -11.38 -9.50 -8.49
N LEU A 169 -11.57 -8.31 -9.08
CA LEU A 169 -12.82 -7.92 -9.75
C LEU A 169 -13.18 -8.87 -10.90
N TYR A 170 -12.20 -9.30 -11.69
CA TYR A 170 -12.40 -10.29 -12.75
C TYR A 170 -12.95 -11.62 -12.23
N TRP A 171 -12.59 -12.05 -11.01
CA TRP A 171 -12.98 -13.32 -10.42
C TRP A 171 -14.18 -13.26 -9.46
N ILE A 172 -14.67 -12.06 -9.12
CA ILE A 172 -15.87 -11.88 -8.28
C ILE A 172 -17.13 -12.47 -8.94
N PRO A 173 -17.47 -12.14 -10.21
CA PRO A 173 -18.68 -12.64 -10.84
C PRO A 173 -18.68 -14.18 -10.96
N PRO A 174 -19.86 -14.83 -10.87
CA PRO A 174 -19.98 -16.24 -11.20
C PRO A 174 -19.65 -16.43 -12.68
N ARG A 175 -18.62 -17.23 -12.98
CA ARG A 175 -18.38 -17.66 -14.35
C ARG A 175 -19.27 -18.85 -14.65
N ARG A 176 -20.09 -18.73 -15.69
CA ARG A 176 -20.82 -19.87 -16.25
C ARG A 176 -19.77 -20.87 -16.74
N ARG A 177 -19.84 -22.10 -16.22
CA ARG A 177 -19.04 -23.22 -16.70
C ARG A 177 -19.56 -23.67 -18.05
#